data_AF-A0A0D0A8P5-F1
#
_entry.id   AF-A0A0D0A8P5-F1
#
_cell.length_a   1.000
_cell.length_b   1.000
_cell.length_c   1.000
_cell.angle_alpha   90.00
_cell.angle_beta   90.00
_cell.angle_gamma   90.00
#
_symmetry.space_group_name_H-M   'P 1'
#
loop_
_entity.id
_entity.type
_entity.pdbx_description
1 polymer ?
#
loop_
_entity_poly.entity_id
_entity_poly.type
_entity_poly.pdbx_seq_one_letter_code
_entity_poly.pdbx_strand_id
1 'polypeptide(L)'
;MPGALLALSAPSHAEQLDSSRDAAEASPIPWCWPIWQQRTMLSSTPLSVNVTEDTPIAWKSLEINQAVLTFANNFWAIEDGAQVDYIKKDRPDNDNKGRQHWLDYCHANWSNWKINSTVDAVLAERGLDPYSVMKRLKVANLPDLATSQVALAYSGLAEALFGPESFTEDGIALKEPVRRFLDALAAHHWAKNRKSVVRERGRLGKLKNKVDETWKEFSSMAEQNKRLDAEYIRAWLKDVEGLTKILTRYGDQESLKQLSDQQETLSDLLQ
;
A
#
# COMPACT_ATOMS: atom_id res chain seq x y z
N MET A 1 -60.53 -21.61 50.41
CA MET A 1 -59.40 -22.41 49.89
C MET A 1 -59.69 -22.80 48.44
N PRO A 2 -59.38 -21.95 47.45
CA PRO A 2 -59.57 -22.25 46.04
C PRO A 2 -58.24 -22.57 45.34
N GLY A 3 -58.19 -23.64 44.54
CA GLY A 3 -57.16 -23.88 43.51
C GLY A 3 -57.89 -24.14 42.19
N ALA A 4 -57.91 -23.19 41.24
CA ALA A 4 -56.88 -22.92 40.23
C ALA A 4 -56.77 -24.09 39.23
N LEU A 5 -57.68 -24.20 38.24
CA LEU A 5 -57.69 -23.57 36.90
C LEU A 5 -56.39 -23.79 36.10
N LEU A 6 -56.50 -24.71 35.12
CA LEU A 6 -55.59 -24.97 34.02
C LEU A 6 -55.44 -23.72 33.14
N ALA A 7 -54.21 -23.22 33.01
CA ALA A 7 -53.83 -22.25 31.99
C ALA A 7 -53.08 -22.96 30.86
N LEU A 8 -53.62 -22.82 29.65
CA LEU A 8 -52.95 -23.08 28.37
C LEU A 8 -51.69 -22.22 28.28
N SER A 9 -50.52 -22.86 28.15
CA SER A 9 -49.28 -22.17 27.81
C SER A 9 -48.98 -22.39 26.33
N ALA A 10 -49.10 -21.32 25.55
CA ALA A 10 -48.63 -21.27 24.17
C ALA A 10 -47.09 -21.26 24.14
N PRO A 11 -46.44 -21.87 23.12
CA PRO A 11 -45.00 -21.78 22.98
C PRO A 11 -44.59 -20.34 22.68
N SER A 12 -43.62 -19.85 23.46
CA SER A 12 -42.99 -18.54 23.35
C SER A 12 -42.37 -18.35 21.96
N HIS A 13 -42.82 -17.31 21.24
CA HIS A 13 -42.30 -16.89 19.94
C HIS A 13 -40.91 -16.20 20.03
N ALA A 14 -40.17 -16.37 21.14
CA ALA A 14 -38.92 -15.66 21.41
C ALA A 14 -37.64 -16.50 21.27
N GLU A 15 -37.73 -17.82 21.04
CA GLU A 15 -36.54 -18.70 20.93
C GLU A 15 -36.15 -19.06 19.49
N GLN A 16 -36.81 -18.51 18.47
CA GLN A 16 -36.48 -18.76 17.06
C GLN A 16 -35.68 -17.64 16.36
N LEU A 17 -35.36 -16.54 17.05
CA LEU A 17 -34.60 -15.41 16.49
C LEU A 17 -33.10 -15.43 16.81
N ASP A 18 -32.63 -16.34 17.66
CA ASP A 18 -31.21 -16.42 18.04
C ASP A 18 -30.42 -17.47 17.22
N SER A 19 -31.12 -18.42 16.59
CA SER A 19 -30.49 -19.43 15.71
C SER A 19 -30.11 -18.89 14.32
N SER A 20 -30.62 -17.72 13.91
CA SER A 20 -30.28 -17.09 12.62
C SER A 20 -29.09 -16.13 12.70
N ARG A 21 -28.60 -15.82 13.91
CA ARG A 21 -27.51 -14.87 14.12
C ARG A 21 -26.13 -15.52 14.00
N ASP A 22 -26.04 -16.82 14.30
CA ASP A 22 -24.81 -17.61 14.22
C ASP A 22 -24.62 -18.34 12.88
N ALA A 23 -25.61 -18.26 11.98
CA ALA A 23 -25.60 -18.84 10.63
C ALA A 23 -25.42 -17.80 9.52
N ALA A 24 -24.96 -16.58 9.85
CA ALA A 24 -24.23 -15.76 8.88
C ALA A 24 -22.89 -16.45 8.64
N GLU A 25 -22.96 -17.54 7.88
CA GLU A 25 -21.89 -18.23 7.18
C GLU A 25 -20.76 -17.24 6.94
N ALA A 26 -19.60 -17.45 7.58
CA ALA A 26 -18.45 -16.57 7.56
C ALA A 26 -18.08 -16.26 6.11
N SER A 27 -18.73 -15.24 5.56
CA SER A 27 -18.63 -14.91 4.17
C SER A 27 -17.16 -14.60 3.96
N PRO A 28 -16.51 -15.18 2.93
CA PRO A 28 -15.07 -15.08 2.79
C PRO A 28 -14.71 -13.68 2.31
N ILE A 29 -14.86 -12.70 3.19
CA ILE A 29 -14.56 -11.30 2.96
C ILE A 29 -13.04 -11.14 2.77
N PRO A 30 -12.59 -10.24 1.89
CA PRO A 30 -13.37 -9.37 1.02
C PRO A 30 -13.78 -10.02 -0.32
N TRP A 31 -13.56 -11.32 -0.52
CA TRP A 31 -13.68 -11.98 -1.84
C TRP A 31 -15.10 -12.09 -2.39
N CYS A 32 -16.13 -11.90 -1.55
CA CYS A 32 -17.52 -11.79 -1.98
C CYS A 32 -17.97 -10.35 -2.25
N TRP A 33 -17.11 -9.34 -2.05
CA TRP A 33 -17.49 -7.94 -2.21
C TRP A 33 -17.33 -7.46 -3.65
N PRO A 34 -18.36 -6.87 -4.28
CA PRO A 34 -18.34 -6.52 -5.70
C PRO A 34 -17.13 -5.66 -6.11
N ILE A 35 -16.78 -4.65 -5.31
CA ILE A 35 -15.62 -3.79 -5.60
C ILE A 35 -14.31 -4.58 -5.58
N TRP A 36 -14.17 -5.50 -4.62
CA TRP A 36 -12.98 -6.35 -4.54
C TRP A 36 -12.93 -7.37 -5.68
N GLN A 37 -14.06 -7.97 -6.05
CA GLN A 37 -14.17 -8.88 -7.18
C GLN A 37 -13.84 -8.18 -8.50
N GLN A 38 -14.38 -6.98 -8.74
CA GLN A 38 -14.06 -6.18 -9.91
C GLN A 38 -12.57 -5.83 -9.98
N ARG A 39 -11.95 -5.56 -8.83
CA ARG A 39 -10.52 -5.23 -8.74
C ARG A 39 -9.63 -6.45 -8.99
N THR A 40 -10.02 -7.60 -8.46
CA THR A 40 -9.23 -8.84 -8.54
C THR A 40 -9.55 -9.68 -9.77
N MET A 41 -10.68 -9.40 -10.43
CA MET A 41 -11.30 -10.22 -11.48
C MET A 41 -11.58 -11.65 -11.03
N LEU A 42 -11.82 -11.85 -9.73
CA LEU A 42 -12.17 -13.14 -9.15
C LEU A 42 -13.63 -13.09 -8.69
N SER A 43 -14.43 -14.04 -9.16
CA SER A 43 -15.84 -14.24 -8.81
C SER A 43 -16.04 -14.92 -7.45
N SER A 44 -14.99 -15.57 -6.94
CA SER A 44 -14.99 -16.32 -5.69
C SER A 44 -13.65 -16.18 -4.96
N THR A 45 -13.61 -16.69 -3.72
CA THR A 45 -12.36 -16.78 -2.98
C THR A 45 -11.41 -17.72 -3.73
N PRO A 46 -10.19 -17.30 -4.07
CA PRO A 46 -9.24 -18.17 -4.76
C PRO A 46 -8.82 -19.41 -3.96
N LEU A 47 -9.26 -19.52 -2.70
CA LEU A 47 -9.02 -20.63 -1.78
C LEU A 47 -10.31 -21.43 -1.47
N SER A 48 -11.43 -21.18 -2.15
CA SER A 48 -12.68 -21.92 -1.88
C SER A 48 -12.58 -23.36 -2.38
N VAL A 49 -12.98 -24.30 -1.51
CA VAL A 49 -12.98 -25.75 -1.79
C VAL A 49 -13.90 -26.13 -2.95
N ASN A 50 -14.90 -25.30 -3.25
CA ASN A 50 -15.78 -25.41 -4.39
C ASN A 50 -15.12 -24.77 -5.62
N VAL A 51 -14.19 -25.51 -6.23
CA VAL A 51 -13.52 -25.10 -7.47
C VAL A 51 -14.53 -25.12 -8.62
N THR A 52 -15.11 -23.97 -8.95
CA THR A 52 -15.65 -23.71 -10.29
C THR A 52 -14.51 -23.31 -11.24
N GLU A 53 -14.77 -23.22 -12.55
CA GLU A 53 -13.80 -22.94 -13.63
C GLU A 53 -12.92 -21.69 -13.43
N ASP A 54 -13.20 -20.87 -12.41
CA ASP A 54 -12.46 -19.68 -11.98
C ASP A 54 -11.25 -19.98 -11.08
N THR A 55 -10.55 -21.10 -11.33
CA THR A 55 -9.22 -21.29 -10.75
C THR A 55 -8.29 -20.20 -11.29
N PRO A 56 -7.49 -19.50 -10.46
CA PRO A 56 -6.51 -18.56 -10.97
C PRO A 56 -5.66 -19.24 -12.05
N ILE A 57 -5.60 -18.62 -13.24
CA ILE A 57 -4.91 -19.17 -14.44
C ILE A 57 -3.47 -19.61 -14.13
N ALA A 58 -2.86 -19.08 -13.06
CA ALA A 58 -1.52 -19.41 -12.58
C ALA A 58 -1.36 -20.83 -12.02
N TRP A 59 -2.43 -21.51 -11.57
CA TRP A 59 -2.35 -22.81 -10.91
C TRP A 59 -2.97 -23.92 -11.76
N LYS A 60 -2.55 -24.06 -13.03
CA LYS A 60 -3.13 -25.05 -13.96
C LYS A 60 -2.85 -26.52 -13.60
N SER A 61 -1.90 -26.79 -12.70
CA SER A 61 -1.63 -28.16 -12.23
C SER A 61 -2.53 -28.51 -11.06
N LEU A 62 -3.22 -29.66 -11.14
CA LEU A 62 -4.00 -30.24 -10.04
C LEU A 62 -3.17 -30.33 -8.74
N GLU A 63 -1.90 -30.70 -8.86
CA GLU A 63 -0.99 -30.81 -7.71
C GLU A 63 -0.75 -29.46 -7.02
N ILE A 64 -0.60 -28.38 -7.81
CA ILE A 64 -0.40 -27.03 -7.26
C ILE A 64 -1.68 -26.55 -6.57
N ASN A 65 -2.84 -26.76 -7.20
CA ASN A 65 -4.13 -26.41 -6.59
C ASN A 65 -4.33 -27.14 -5.25
N GLN A 66 -4.07 -28.44 -5.21
CA GLN A 66 -4.19 -29.22 -3.97
C GLN A 66 -3.22 -28.74 -2.90
N ALA A 67 -1.98 -28.40 -3.26
CA ALA A 67 -1.01 -27.85 -2.32
C ALA A 67 -1.46 -26.48 -1.76
N VAL A 68 -1.97 -25.60 -2.62
CA VAL A 68 -2.48 -24.27 -2.20
C VAL A 68 -3.72 -24.39 -1.32
N LEU A 69 -4.67 -25.27 -1.67
CA LEU A 69 -5.86 -25.54 -0.86
C LEU A 69 -5.50 -26.14 0.50
N THR A 70 -4.54 -27.06 0.55
CA THR A 70 -4.04 -27.64 1.80
C THR A 70 -3.43 -26.56 2.69
N PHE A 71 -2.55 -25.73 2.11
CA PHE A 71 -1.98 -24.58 2.81
C PHE A 71 -3.07 -23.63 3.33
N ALA A 72 -4.08 -23.31 2.52
CA ALA A 72 -5.16 -22.41 2.91
C ALA A 72 -5.99 -22.97 4.07
N ASN A 73 -6.38 -24.25 4.01
CA ASN A 73 -7.11 -24.90 5.08
C ASN A 73 -6.32 -24.87 6.39
N ASN A 74 -5.02 -25.16 6.32
CA ASN A 74 -4.14 -25.09 7.49
C ASN A 74 -3.97 -23.66 7.99
N PHE A 75 -3.86 -22.67 7.09
CA PHE A 75 -3.75 -21.25 7.42
C PHE A 75 -4.97 -20.74 8.19
N TRP A 76 -6.18 -21.07 7.75
CA TRP A 76 -7.41 -20.65 8.40
C TRP A 76 -7.71 -21.40 9.70
N ALA A 77 -7.11 -22.57 9.91
CA ALA A 77 -7.19 -23.31 11.16
C ALA A 77 -6.24 -22.78 12.26
N ILE A 78 -5.31 -21.88 11.91
CA ILE A 78 -4.38 -21.28 12.87
C ILE A 78 -5.07 -20.17 13.65
N GLU A 79 -4.73 -20.07 14.94
CA GLU A 79 -5.21 -19.01 15.83
C GLU A 79 -4.91 -17.62 15.26
N ASP A 80 -5.90 -16.75 15.41
CA ASP A 80 -5.82 -15.35 15.05
C ASP A 80 -4.57 -14.69 15.63
N GLY A 81 -3.70 -14.17 14.75
CA GLY A 81 -2.42 -13.54 15.12
C GLY A 81 -1.19 -14.39 14.79
N ALA A 82 -1.26 -15.72 14.87
CA ALA A 82 -0.16 -16.61 14.50
C ALA A 82 -0.05 -16.83 12.97
N GLN A 83 -1.10 -16.48 12.23
CA GLN A 83 -1.18 -16.52 10.77
C GLN A 83 -0.03 -15.77 10.06
N VAL A 84 0.39 -14.62 10.58
CA VAL A 84 1.48 -13.83 9.98
C VAL A 84 2.81 -14.58 10.01
N ASP A 85 3.11 -15.22 11.14
CA ASP A 85 4.34 -16.00 11.30
C ASP A 85 4.30 -17.28 10.47
N TYR A 86 3.13 -17.86 10.31
CA TYR A 86 2.94 -19.02 9.44
C TYR A 86 3.15 -18.71 7.95
N ILE A 87 2.71 -17.54 7.47
CA ILE A 87 3.01 -17.06 6.11
C ILE A 87 4.50 -16.76 5.93
N LYS A 88 5.18 -16.24 6.97
CA LYS A 88 6.61 -15.88 6.89
C LYS A 88 7.56 -17.06 7.10
N LYS A 89 7.02 -18.25 7.36
CA LYS A 89 7.83 -19.42 7.67
C LYS A 89 8.63 -19.85 6.43
N ASP A 90 9.94 -19.68 6.52
CA ASP A 90 10.92 -20.02 5.46
C ASP A 90 11.44 -21.46 5.58
N ARG A 91 10.84 -22.28 6.46
CA ARG A 91 11.26 -23.67 6.67
C ARG A 91 10.51 -24.59 5.70
N PRO A 92 11.19 -25.58 5.11
CA PRO A 92 10.52 -26.61 4.33
C PRO A 92 9.59 -27.41 5.25
N ASP A 93 8.30 -27.20 5.09
CA ASP A 93 7.21 -27.95 5.70
C ASP A 93 6.22 -28.40 4.62
N ASN A 94 5.22 -29.19 5.02
CA ASN A 94 4.24 -29.76 4.09
C ASN A 94 3.42 -28.67 3.35
N ASP A 95 3.38 -27.46 3.89
CA ASP A 95 2.63 -26.33 3.34
C ASP A 95 3.48 -25.39 2.47
N ASN A 96 4.81 -25.58 2.44
CA ASN A 96 5.72 -24.64 1.79
C ASN A 96 5.42 -24.46 0.29
N LYS A 97 5.09 -25.54 -0.42
CA LYS A 97 4.75 -25.50 -1.84
C LYS A 97 3.48 -24.66 -2.09
N GLY A 98 2.43 -24.92 -1.33
CA GLY A 98 1.16 -24.17 -1.42
C GLY A 98 1.34 -22.70 -1.05
N ARG A 99 2.03 -22.43 0.06
CA ARG A 99 2.37 -21.08 0.53
C ARG A 99 3.14 -20.28 -0.52
N GLN A 100 4.16 -20.87 -1.14
CA GLN A 100 4.95 -20.19 -2.17
C GLN A 100 4.10 -19.83 -3.40
N HIS A 101 3.32 -20.78 -3.93
CA HIS A 101 2.45 -20.51 -5.07
C HIS A 101 1.36 -19.47 -4.78
N TRP A 102 0.84 -19.44 -3.55
CA TRP A 102 -0.09 -18.39 -3.11
C TRP A 102 0.57 -17.01 -3.05
N LEU A 103 1.77 -16.93 -2.47
CA LEU A 103 2.52 -15.67 -2.37
C LEU A 103 2.93 -15.16 -3.76
N ASP A 104 3.42 -16.03 -4.64
CA ASP A 104 3.78 -15.68 -6.01
C ASP A 104 2.59 -15.15 -6.80
N TYR A 105 1.42 -15.79 -6.64
CA TYR A 105 0.18 -15.32 -7.23
C TYR A 105 -0.21 -13.93 -6.72
N CYS A 106 -0.20 -13.72 -5.40
CA CYS A 106 -0.48 -12.42 -4.80
C CYS A 106 0.50 -11.34 -5.30
N HIS A 107 1.81 -11.64 -5.33
CA HIS A 107 2.83 -10.72 -5.80
C HIS A 107 2.65 -10.35 -7.28
N ALA A 108 2.39 -11.33 -8.15
CA ALA A 108 2.20 -11.10 -9.58
C ALA A 108 0.98 -10.21 -9.88
N ASN A 109 -0.05 -10.26 -9.03
CA ASN A 109 -1.27 -9.51 -9.23
C ASN A 109 -1.37 -8.23 -8.41
N TRP A 110 -0.52 -8.03 -7.39
CA TRP A 110 -0.61 -6.88 -6.48
C TRP A 110 -0.61 -5.52 -7.21
N SER A 111 0.22 -5.38 -8.24
CA SER A 111 0.24 -4.17 -9.08
C SER A 111 -1.01 -4.04 -9.95
N ASN A 112 -1.53 -5.14 -10.48
CA ASN A 112 -2.73 -5.17 -11.32
C ASN A 112 -3.99 -4.81 -10.53
N TRP A 113 -4.02 -5.20 -9.25
CA TRP A 113 -5.07 -4.81 -8.30
C TRP A 113 -4.99 -3.34 -7.89
N LYS A 114 -3.96 -2.59 -8.32
CA LYS A 114 -3.81 -1.15 -8.09
C LYS A 114 -3.87 -0.75 -6.60
N ILE A 115 -3.52 -1.65 -5.68
CA ILE A 115 -3.63 -1.40 -4.22
C ILE A 115 -2.74 -0.24 -3.80
N ASN A 116 -1.45 -0.29 -4.16
CA ASN A 116 -0.50 0.78 -3.81
C ASN A 116 -0.91 2.13 -4.41
N SER A 117 -1.33 2.17 -5.68
CA SER A 117 -1.77 3.41 -6.32
C SER A 117 -3.06 3.95 -5.70
N THR A 118 -3.98 3.10 -5.26
CA THR A 118 -5.16 3.54 -4.49
C THR A 118 -4.72 4.16 -3.16
N VAL A 119 -3.78 3.54 -2.46
CA VAL A 119 -3.23 4.09 -1.22
C VAL A 119 -2.59 5.46 -1.47
N ASP A 120 -1.71 5.58 -2.47
CA ASP A 120 -1.06 6.84 -2.83
C ASP A 120 -2.08 7.93 -3.16
N ALA A 121 -3.12 7.61 -3.94
CA ALA A 121 -4.16 8.56 -4.33
C ALA A 121 -4.98 9.06 -3.13
N VAL A 122 -5.47 8.15 -2.28
CA VAL A 122 -6.27 8.50 -1.09
C VAL A 122 -5.44 9.28 -0.07
N LEU A 123 -4.17 8.92 0.11
CA LEU A 123 -3.26 9.67 0.98
C LEU A 123 -3.01 11.08 0.42
N ALA A 124 -2.76 11.22 -0.88
CA ALA A 124 -2.57 12.53 -1.51
C ALA A 124 -3.81 13.43 -1.39
N GLU A 125 -5.01 12.88 -1.65
CA GLU A 125 -6.28 13.61 -1.53
C GLU A 125 -6.49 14.18 -0.11
N ARG A 126 -6.07 13.43 0.91
CA ARG A 126 -6.17 13.86 2.32
C ARG A 126 -4.95 14.65 2.82
N GLY A 127 -3.96 14.94 1.96
CA GLY A 127 -2.71 15.60 2.37
C GLY A 127 -1.89 14.77 3.36
N LEU A 128 -2.03 13.45 3.31
CA LEU A 128 -1.35 12.45 4.13
C LEU A 128 -0.28 11.67 3.36
N ASP A 129 0.01 12.05 2.12
CA ASP A 129 1.17 11.53 1.40
C ASP A 129 2.48 11.93 2.10
N PRO A 130 3.58 11.20 1.88
CA PRO A 130 4.82 11.42 2.60
C PRO A 130 5.33 12.85 2.61
N TYR A 131 5.28 13.54 1.47
CA TYR A 131 5.85 14.88 1.34
C TYR A 131 4.92 15.93 1.93
N SER A 132 3.61 15.77 1.79
CA SER A 132 2.63 16.63 2.47
C SER A 132 2.75 16.52 3.99
N VAL A 133 2.93 15.30 4.54
CA VAL A 133 3.13 15.10 5.99
C VAL A 133 4.41 15.77 6.46
N MET A 134 5.53 15.59 5.74
CA MET A 134 6.81 16.21 6.08
C MET A 134 6.72 17.75 6.05
N LYS A 135 6.06 18.31 5.04
CA LYS A 135 5.83 19.75 4.91
C LYS A 135 4.96 20.28 6.04
N ARG A 136 3.83 19.61 6.33
CA ARG A 136 2.90 19.97 7.42
C ARG A 136 3.60 20.00 8.77
N LEU A 137 4.39 18.97 9.06
CA LEU A 137 5.10 18.82 10.34
C LEU A 137 6.44 19.55 10.39
N LYS A 138 6.88 20.17 9.28
CA LYS A 138 8.17 20.86 9.15
C LYS A 138 9.36 19.97 9.57
N VAL A 139 9.29 18.69 9.21
CA VAL A 139 10.33 17.71 9.50
C VAL A 139 11.05 17.30 8.23
N ALA A 140 12.36 17.09 8.34
CA ALA A 140 13.18 16.71 7.20
C ALA A 140 13.09 15.19 6.88
N ASN A 141 12.60 14.37 7.81
CA ASN A 141 12.41 12.93 7.62
C ASN A 141 10.95 12.57 7.82
N LEU A 142 10.50 11.54 7.12
CA LEU A 142 9.16 11.01 7.28
C LEU A 142 9.00 10.41 8.69
N PRO A 143 8.04 10.92 9.51
CA PRO A 143 7.85 10.45 10.87
C PRO A 143 7.25 9.04 10.89
N ASP A 144 7.08 8.47 12.09
CA ASP A 144 6.39 7.19 12.24
C ASP A 144 4.91 7.28 11.81
N LEU A 145 4.28 6.12 11.66
CA LEU A 145 2.91 6.00 11.16
C LEU A 145 1.90 6.73 12.06
N ALA A 146 2.09 6.65 13.38
CA ALA A 146 1.20 7.23 14.37
C ALA A 146 1.23 8.77 14.32
N THR A 147 2.42 9.36 14.35
CA THR A 147 2.65 10.81 14.24
C THR A 147 2.15 11.35 12.90
N SER A 148 2.20 10.54 11.85
CA SER A 148 1.75 10.91 10.51
C SER A 148 0.22 10.93 10.37
N GLN A 149 -0.50 10.30 11.32
CA GLN A 149 -1.96 10.20 11.36
C GLN A 149 -2.57 9.54 10.12
N VAL A 150 -1.86 8.57 9.51
CA VAL A 150 -2.32 7.85 8.31
C VAL A 150 -3.65 7.11 8.54
N ALA A 151 -3.94 6.74 9.79
CA ALA A 151 -5.22 6.15 10.19
C ALA A 151 -6.44 7.01 9.84
N LEU A 152 -6.27 8.33 9.72
CA LEU A 152 -7.33 9.24 9.27
C LEU A 152 -7.75 8.99 7.83
N ALA A 153 -6.96 8.28 7.02
CA ALA A 153 -7.30 7.91 5.64
C ALA A 153 -8.14 6.63 5.54
N TYR A 154 -8.31 5.87 6.62
CA TYR A 154 -8.80 4.49 6.53
C TYR A 154 -10.22 4.38 6.01
N SER A 155 -11.12 5.32 6.32
CA SER A 155 -12.46 5.32 5.72
C SER A 155 -12.41 5.46 4.21
N GLY A 156 -11.55 6.36 3.68
CA GLY A 156 -11.38 6.53 2.24
C GLY A 156 -10.72 5.32 1.59
N LEU A 157 -9.74 4.70 2.27
CA LEU A 157 -9.10 3.49 1.79
C LEU A 157 -10.06 2.30 1.77
N ALA A 158 -10.88 2.15 2.81
CA ALA A 158 -11.86 1.09 2.91
C ALA A 158 -12.89 1.20 1.78
N GLU A 159 -13.49 2.38 1.62
CA GLU A 159 -14.42 2.66 0.52
C GLU A 159 -13.78 2.40 -0.85
N ALA A 160 -12.56 2.92 -1.10
CA ALA A 160 -11.91 2.78 -2.39
C ALA A 160 -11.44 1.34 -2.72
N LEU A 161 -11.07 0.55 -1.71
CA LEU A 161 -10.57 -0.81 -1.91
C LEU A 161 -11.69 -1.86 -1.91
N PHE A 162 -12.70 -1.66 -1.07
CA PHE A 162 -13.66 -2.68 -0.69
C PHE A 162 -15.12 -2.27 -0.89
N GLY A 163 -15.41 -0.97 -0.99
CA GLY A 163 -16.77 -0.45 -1.10
C GLY A 163 -17.48 -0.25 0.24
N PRO A 164 -18.78 0.10 0.21
CA PRO A 164 -19.59 0.35 1.40
C PRO A 164 -19.73 -0.88 2.31
N GLU A 165 -19.51 -2.08 1.78
CA GLU A 165 -19.55 -3.35 2.52
C GLU A 165 -18.42 -3.46 3.57
N SER A 166 -17.41 -2.59 3.49
CA SER A 166 -16.31 -2.54 4.45
C SER A 166 -16.69 -1.95 5.81
N PHE A 167 -17.84 -1.28 5.89
CA PHE A 167 -18.35 -0.65 7.10
C PHE A 167 -19.31 -1.59 7.85
N THR A 168 -19.47 -1.36 9.16
CA THR A 168 -20.51 -1.99 9.99
C THR A 168 -21.90 -1.54 9.54
N GLU A 169 -22.96 -2.19 10.05
CA GLU A 169 -24.35 -1.90 9.63
C GLU A 169 -24.77 -0.44 9.84
N ASP A 170 -24.16 0.25 10.82
CA ASP A 170 -24.36 1.68 11.07
C ASP A 170 -23.66 2.59 10.04
N GLY A 171 -22.80 2.04 9.18
CA GLY A 171 -22.02 2.76 8.17
C GLY A 171 -20.91 3.64 8.73
N ILE A 172 -20.64 3.59 10.04
CA ILE A 172 -19.72 4.52 10.71
C ILE A 172 -18.36 3.85 10.98
N ALA A 173 -18.38 2.65 11.56
CA ALA A 173 -17.15 1.93 11.90
C ALA A 173 -16.73 0.99 10.77
N LEU A 174 -15.43 0.69 10.71
CA LEU A 174 -14.92 -0.35 9.82
C LEU A 174 -15.13 -1.72 10.45
N LYS A 175 -15.43 -2.72 9.62
CA LYS A 175 -15.37 -4.12 10.05
C LYS A 175 -13.95 -4.45 10.51
N GLU A 176 -13.82 -5.17 11.63
CA GLU A 176 -12.52 -5.46 12.24
C GLU A 176 -11.50 -6.12 11.28
N PRO A 177 -11.89 -7.08 10.41
CA PRO A 177 -10.96 -7.64 9.42
C PRO A 177 -10.43 -6.60 8.42
N VAL A 178 -11.25 -5.62 8.02
CA VAL A 178 -10.83 -4.51 7.15
C VAL A 178 -9.85 -3.62 7.89
N ARG A 179 -10.15 -3.28 9.14
CA ARG A 179 -9.28 -2.46 9.99
C ARG A 179 -7.89 -3.08 10.12
N ARG A 180 -7.83 -4.36 10.49
CA ARG A 180 -6.57 -5.11 10.61
C ARG A 180 -5.78 -5.16 9.30
N PHE A 181 -6.47 -5.38 8.18
CA PHE A 181 -5.84 -5.35 6.85
C PHE A 181 -5.25 -3.97 6.54
N LEU A 182 -6.01 -2.89 6.76
CA LEU A 182 -5.55 -1.53 6.51
C LEU A 182 -4.39 -1.12 7.44
N ASP A 183 -4.39 -1.57 8.69
CA ASP A 183 -3.27 -1.36 9.62
C ASP A 183 -1.98 -2.03 9.09
N ALA A 184 -2.06 -3.28 8.66
CA ALA A 184 -0.92 -3.98 8.06
C ALA A 184 -0.45 -3.31 6.76
N LEU A 185 -1.39 -2.94 5.88
CA LEU A 185 -1.11 -2.28 4.61
C LEU A 185 -0.45 -0.92 4.82
N ALA A 186 -0.99 -0.09 5.71
CA ALA A 186 -0.46 1.22 6.05
C ALA A 186 0.93 1.11 6.67
N ALA A 187 1.14 0.18 7.61
CA ALA A 187 2.45 -0.05 8.21
C ALA A 187 3.51 -0.43 7.18
N HIS A 188 3.20 -1.38 6.28
CA HIS A 188 4.11 -1.80 5.22
C HIS A 188 4.41 -0.67 4.22
N HIS A 189 3.37 0.00 3.74
CA HIS A 189 3.46 1.09 2.78
C HIS A 189 4.27 2.27 3.36
N TRP A 190 4.00 2.64 4.61
CA TRP A 190 4.72 3.72 5.29
C TRP A 190 6.19 3.38 5.55
N ALA A 191 6.49 2.15 5.97
CA ALA A 191 7.87 1.70 6.16
C ALA A 191 8.67 1.74 4.84
N LYS A 192 8.05 1.36 3.71
CA LYS A 192 8.64 1.50 2.38
C LYS A 192 8.92 2.97 2.04
N ASN A 193 7.97 3.87 2.28
CA ASN A 193 8.14 5.30 2.01
C ASN A 193 9.23 5.93 2.88
N ARG A 194 9.32 5.57 4.16
CA ARG A 194 10.42 6.01 5.05
C ARG A 194 11.78 5.62 4.48
N LYS A 195 11.94 4.38 4.02
CA LYS A 195 13.19 3.93 3.36
C LYS A 195 13.45 4.68 2.06
N SER A 196 12.40 4.97 1.28
CA SER A 196 12.50 5.76 0.05
C SER A 196 13.01 7.16 0.32
N VAL A 197 12.41 7.88 1.28
CA VAL A 197 12.81 9.22 1.69
C VAL A 197 14.26 9.25 2.18
N VAL A 198 14.68 8.29 3.02
CA VAL A 198 16.09 8.22 3.48
C VAL A 198 17.05 8.08 2.30
N ARG A 199 16.76 7.18 1.34
CA ARG A 199 17.59 7.00 0.15
C ARG A 199 17.61 8.26 -0.73
N GLU A 200 16.46 8.88 -0.92
CA GLU A 200 16.34 10.11 -1.71
C GLU A 200 17.15 11.26 -1.09
N ARG A 201 17.11 11.44 0.23
CA ARG A 201 17.94 12.45 0.91
C ARG A 201 19.43 12.17 0.76
N GLY A 202 19.84 10.90 0.89
CA GLY A 202 21.22 10.50 0.64
C GLY A 202 21.66 10.81 -0.80
N ARG A 203 20.76 10.67 -1.78
CA ARG A 203 20.99 11.05 -3.17
C ARG A 203 21.02 12.57 -3.35
N LEU A 204 20.14 13.31 -2.68
CA LEU A 204 20.04 14.77 -2.77
C LEU A 204 21.37 15.44 -2.44
N GLY A 205 22.00 15.06 -1.33
CA GLY A 205 23.30 15.62 -0.94
C GLY A 205 24.40 15.35 -1.96
N LYS A 206 24.48 14.11 -2.48
CA LYS A 206 25.46 13.74 -3.51
C LYS A 206 25.23 14.51 -4.82
N LEU A 207 23.97 14.65 -5.23
CA LEU A 207 23.62 15.33 -6.47
C LEU A 207 23.85 16.84 -6.38
N LYS A 208 23.55 17.46 -5.23
CA LYS A 208 23.85 18.86 -4.96
C LYS A 208 25.35 19.14 -5.06
N ASN A 209 26.17 18.34 -4.35
CA ASN A 209 27.62 18.46 -4.43
C ASN A 209 28.15 18.33 -5.86
N LYS A 210 27.66 17.33 -6.60
CA LYS A 210 28.06 17.11 -8.00
C LYS A 210 27.73 18.31 -8.89
N VAL A 211 26.50 18.83 -8.80
CA VAL A 211 26.06 20.00 -9.57
C VAL A 211 26.89 21.23 -9.22
N ASP A 212 27.16 21.45 -7.93
CA ASP A 212 27.97 22.57 -7.44
C ASP A 212 29.45 22.47 -7.87
N GLU A 213 30.04 21.27 -7.84
CA GLU A 213 31.41 21.00 -8.28
C GLU A 213 31.56 21.24 -9.79
N THR A 214 30.68 20.67 -10.61
CA THR A 214 30.69 20.88 -12.06
C THR A 214 30.42 22.34 -12.41
N TRP A 215 29.55 23.04 -11.68
CA TRP A 215 29.33 24.47 -11.89
C TRP A 215 30.60 25.30 -11.63
N LYS A 216 31.33 25.01 -10.54
CA LYS A 216 32.62 25.68 -10.25
C LYS A 216 33.64 25.44 -11.35
N GLU A 217 33.69 24.24 -11.91
CA GLU A 217 34.56 23.93 -13.04
C GLU A 217 34.18 24.74 -14.27
N PHE A 218 32.87 24.88 -14.59
CA PHE A 218 32.41 25.73 -15.68
C PHE A 218 32.83 27.18 -15.49
N SER A 219 32.60 27.74 -14.30
CA SER A 219 33.02 29.11 -13.98
C SER A 219 34.53 29.30 -14.14
N SER A 220 35.35 28.35 -13.66
CA SER A 220 36.80 28.42 -13.80
C SER A 220 37.27 28.28 -15.26
N MET A 221 36.62 27.43 -16.06
CA MET A 221 36.93 27.31 -17.49
C MET A 221 36.56 28.57 -18.26
N ALA A 222 35.42 29.19 -17.93
CA ALA A 222 34.99 30.46 -18.52
C ALA A 222 35.99 31.59 -18.21
N GLU A 223 36.45 31.71 -16.97
CA GLU A 223 37.50 32.68 -16.58
C GLU A 223 38.81 32.47 -17.35
N GLN A 224 39.11 31.22 -17.72
CA GLN A 224 40.30 30.86 -18.49
C GLN A 224 40.09 30.94 -20.02
N ASN A 225 38.93 31.45 -20.49
CA ASN A 225 38.52 31.45 -21.90
C ASN A 225 38.62 30.07 -22.57
N LYS A 226 38.43 28.99 -21.79
CA LYS A 226 38.42 27.62 -22.31
C LYS A 226 37.02 27.27 -22.80
N ARG A 227 36.96 26.68 -24.00
CA ARG A 227 35.70 26.19 -24.56
C ARG A 227 35.14 25.06 -23.71
N LEU A 228 33.87 25.17 -23.34
CA LEU A 228 33.13 24.11 -22.67
C LEU A 228 32.74 23.01 -23.67
N ASP A 229 32.86 21.76 -23.24
CA ASP A 229 32.42 20.61 -24.02
C ASP A 229 30.89 20.46 -23.95
N ALA A 230 30.25 20.30 -25.10
CA ALA A 230 28.81 20.14 -25.24
C ALA A 230 28.29 18.83 -24.62
N GLU A 231 29.10 17.76 -24.57
CA GLU A 231 28.73 16.55 -23.83
C GLU A 231 28.72 16.81 -22.32
N TYR A 232 29.70 17.56 -21.85
CA TYR A 232 29.84 17.89 -20.43
C TYR A 232 28.69 18.80 -19.95
N ILE A 233 28.30 19.79 -20.75
CA ILE A 233 27.12 20.64 -20.49
C ILE A 233 25.83 19.81 -20.42
N ARG A 234 25.62 18.89 -21.38
CA ARG A 234 24.41 18.04 -21.40
C ARG A 234 24.33 17.13 -20.17
N ALA A 235 25.46 16.60 -19.71
CA ALA A 235 25.52 15.79 -18.50
C ALA A 235 25.12 16.61 -17.26
N TRP A 236 25.64 17.84 -17.13
CA TRP A 236 25.28 18.74 -16.05
C TRP A 236 23.79 19.11 -16.05
N LEU A 237 23.23 19.46 -17.22
CA LEU A 237 21.79 19.78 -17.35
C LEU A 237 20.90 18.61 -16.89
N LYS A 238 21.29 17.37 -17.21
CA LYS A 238 20.58 16.17 -16.74
C LYS A 238 20.64 16.02 -15.21
N ASP A 239 21.78 16.35 -14.60
CA ASP A 239 21.92 16.33 -13.15
C ASP A 239 21.08 17.44 -12.49
N VAL A 240 21.06 18.64 -13.08
CA VAL A 240 20.20 19.76 -12.66
C VAL A 240 18.72 19.38 -12.74
N GLU A 241 18.24 18.80 -13.84
CA GLU A 241 16.86 18.32 -13.94
C GLU A 241 16.51 17.30 -12.85
N GLY A 242 17.44 16.38 -12.58
CA GLY A 242 17.30 15.39 -11.51
C GLY A 242 17.22 16.05 -10.13
N LEU A 243 18.03 17.08 -9.89
CA LEU A 243 18.09 17.82 -8.64
C LEU A 243 16.82 18.67 -8.45
N THR A 244 16.39 19.40 -9.47
CA THR A 244 15.16 20.18 -9.50
C THR A 244 13.96 19.32 -9.13
N LYS A 245 13.80 18.14 -9.72
CA LYS A 245 12.70 17.20 -9.39
C LYS A 245 12.66 16.83 -7.91
N ILE A 246 13.83 16.62 -7.29
CA ILE A 246 13.90 16.30 -5.85
C ILE A 246 13.59 17.55 -5.03
N LEU A 247 14.25 18.69 -5.29
CA LEU A 247 14.07 19.93 -4.55
C LEU A 247 12.61 20.43 -4.57
N THR A 248 11.92 20.30 -5.71
CA THR A 248 10.48 20.64 -5.81
C THR A 248 9.64 19.86 -4.81
N ARG A 249 9.92 18.56 -4.61
CA ARG A 249 9.20 17.74 -3.62
C ARG A 249 9.47 18.16 -2.18
N TYR A 250 10.69 18.62 -1.90
CA TYR A 250 11.06 19.13 -0.58
C TYR A 250 10.66 20.60 -0.36
N GLY A 251 10.22 21.30 -1.40
CA GLY A 251 9.82 22.70 -1.33
C GLY A 251 10.99 23.68 -1.10
N ASP A 252 12.22 23.30 -1.47
CA ASP A 252 13.41 24.13 -1.33
C ASP A 252 13.49 25.18 -2.46
N GLN A 253 12.75 26.28 -2.27
CA GLN A 253 12.65 27.36 -3.27
C GLN A 253 13.98 28.10 -3.48
N GLU A 254 14.84 28.14 -2.47
CA GLU A 254 16.13 28.83 -2.54
C GLU A 254 17.09 28.07 -3.46
N SER A 255 17.27 26.77 -3.23
CA SER A 255 18.11 25.95 -4.11
C SER A 255 17.53 25.90 -5.54
N LEU A 256 16.21 25.88 -5.71
CA LEU A 256 15.57 25.93 -7.03
C LEU A 256 15.88 27.22 -7.79
N LYS A 257 15.83 28.36 -7.11
CA LYS A 257 16.19 29.65 -7.72
C LYS A 257 17.66 29.67 -8.14
N GLN A 258 18.56 29.21 -7.26
CA GLN A 258 19.99 29.12 -7.57
C GLN A 258 20.26 28.30 -8.85
N LEU A 259 19.58 27.15 -9.02
CA LEU A 259 19.74 26.33 -10.23
C LEU A 259 19.23 27.05 -11.48
N SER A 260 18.13 27.80 -11.38
CA SER A 260 17.60 28.61 -12.47
C SER A 260 18.61 29.69 -12.90
N ASP A 261 19.18 30.41 -11.92
CA ASP A 261 20.17 31.47 -12.17
C ASP A 261 21.44 30.90 -12.84
N GLN A 262 21.87 29.70 -12.43
CA GLN A 262 23.00 28.98 -13.05
C GLN A 262 22.70 28.57 -14.50
N GLN A 263 21.48 28.09 -14.78
CA GLN A 263 21.05 27.71 -16.13
C GLN A 263 21.02 28.92 -17.08
N GLU A 264 20.51 30.06 -16.60
CA GLU A 264 20.50 31.33 -17.36
C GLU A 264 21.94 31.79 -17.65
N THR A 265 22.81 31.80 -16.63
CA THR A 265 24.22 32.14 -16.80
C THR A 265 24.93 31.22 -17.82
N LEU A 266 24.63 29.92 -17.80
CA LEU A 266 25.21 28.98 -18.78
C LEU A 266 24.71 29.25 -20.20
N SER A 267 23.44 29.62 -20.36
CA SER A 267 22.87 29.98 -21.65
C SER A 267 23.56 31.21 -22.24
N ASP A 268 23.83 32.22 -21.42
CA ASP A 268 24.54 33.44 -21.83
C ASP A 268 25.98 33.16 -22.25
N LEU A 269 26.67 32.22 -21.58
CA LEU A 269 28.05 31.82 -21.91
C LEU A 269 28.16 31.06 -23.25
N LEU A 270 27.05 30.58 -23.81
CA LEU A 270 27.02 29.79 -25.05
C LEU A 270 26.62 30.61 -26.29
N GLN A 271 26.25 31.88 -26.12
CA GLN A 271 25.96 32.82 -27.21
C GLN A 271 27.23 33.49 -27.73
#